data_AF-A0A812Y290-F1
#
_entry.id   AF-A0A812Y290-F1
#
_cell.length_a   1.000
_cell.length_b   1.000
_cell.length_c   1.000
_cell.angle_alpha   90.00
_cell.angle_beta   90.00
_cell.angle_gamma   90.00
#
_symmetry.space_group_name_H-M   'P 1'
#
loop_
_entity.id
_entity.type
_entity.pdbx_description
1 polymer ?
#
loop_
_entity_poly.entity_id
_entity_poly.type
_entity_poly.pdbx_seq_one_letter_code
_entity_poly.pdbx_strand_id
1 'polypeptide(L)'
;SSSSQALAQELAHLLVRAGQECLGSTETCLPTLTDIRRKVWPQVQALTAWTGDAVLPGGFDSEQVIGESVCSSGTSMFYRHVWKAGGHSLFEKLQAISDHYEQKSYLSFCRKFVYVPTSKKKTFTFVRQPISRFISAYAEIEKRVRLGHHEYKVLNQSLSAYPAGSSGRAAEFFRQYLKDGIRQDGHLRSQMEFFTPVGGCAVPYDFVGKVESMEEDWARLMLPI
;
A
#
# COMPACT_ATOMS: atom_id res chain seq x y z
N SER A 1 -4.59 19.41 27.52
CA SER A 1 -3.52 19.39 26.50
C SER A 1 -2.34 18.47 26.88
N SER A 2 -2.18 18.03 28.13
CA SER A 2 -1.17 17.02 28.51
C SER A 2 -1.62 15.56 28.30
N SER A 3 -2.92 15.26 28.45
CA SER A 3 -3.42 13.88 28.32
C SER A 3 -3.44 13.37 26.88
N SER A 4 -3.69 14.22 25.89
CA SER A 4 -3.66 13.83 24.47
C SER A 4 -2.25 13.51 23.98
N GLN A 5 -1.24 14.18 24.56
CA GLN A 5 0.17 13.95 24.22
C GLN A 5 0.69 12.67 24.90
N ALA A 6 0.29 12.42 26.15
CA ALA A 6 0.57 11.16 26.84
C ALA A 6 -0.08 9.95 26.13
N LEU A 7 -1.33 10.11 25.69
CA LEU A 7 -2.06 9.07 24.95
C LEU A 7 -1.41 8.77 23.60
N ALA A 8 -0.93 9.79 22.89
CA ALA A 8 -0.22 9.61 21.62
C ALA A 8 1.14 8.89 21.82
N GLN A 9 1.85 9.17 22.92
CA GLN A 9 3.10 8.48 23.27
C GLN A 9 2.86 7.03 23.68
N GLU A 10 1.83 6.77 24.49
CA GLU A 10 1.44 5.41 24.88
C GLU A 10 1.03 4.58 23.66
N LEU A 11 0.25 5.16 22.75
CA LEU A 11 -0.14 4.51 21.50
C LEU A 11 1.06 4.24 20.58
N ALA A 12 2.02 5.17 20.49
CA ALA A 12 3.26 4.95 19.75
C ALA A 12 4.07 3.79 20.35
N HIS A 13 4.13 3.68 21.67
CA HIS A 13 4.76 2.56 22.36
C HIS A 13 4.04 1.22 22.11
N LEU A 14 2.71 1.20 22.16
CA LEU A 14 1.91 0.01 21.86
C LEU A 14 2.07 -0.45 20.41
N LEU A 15 2.16 0.48 19.45
CA LEU A 15 2.39 0.16 18.04
C LEU A 15 3.81 -0.37 17.78
N VAL A 16 4.83 0.16 18.48
CA VAL A 16 6.19 -0.37 18.43
C VAL A 16 6.24 -1.78 19.02
N ARG A 17 5.59 -2.02 20.16
CA ARG A 17 5.48 -3.34 20.79
C ARG A 17 4.72 -4.32 19.89
N ALA A 18 3.56 -3.95 19.35
CA ALA A 18 2.79 -4.79 18.43
C ALA A 18 3.57 -5.09 17.14
N GLY A 19 4.36 -4.13 16.64
CA GLY A 19 5.27 -4.35 15.52
C GLY A 19 6.36 -5.37 15.85
N GLN A 20 6.97 -5.29 17.03
CA GLN A 20 7.98 -6.25 17.51
C GLN A 20 7.38 -7.65 17.73
N GLU A 21 6.15 -7.74 18.25
CA GLU A 21 5.42 -9.00 18.47
C GLU A 21 4.90 -9.63 17.16
N CYS A 22 4.50 -8.80 16.19
CA CYS A 22 4.09 -9.26 14.86
C CYS A 22 5.27 -9.70 14.00
N LEU A 23 6.45 -9.10 14.16
CA LEU A 23 7.68 -9.51 13.47
C LEU A 23 8.15 -10.93 13.87
N GLY A 24 7.63 -11.48 14.97
CA GLY A 24 7.86 -12.87 15.39
C GLY A 24 6.68 -13.82 15.14
N SER A 25 5.57 -13.36 14.58
CA SER A 25 4.34 -14.18 14.46
C SER A 25 4.13 -14.78 13.07
N THR A 26 3.65 -16.02 13.04
CA THR A 26 3.25 -16.78 11.85
C THR A 26 1.95 -16.24 11.22
N GLU A 27 1.56 -16.80 10.08
CA GLU A 27 0.46 -16.39 9.19
C GLU A 27 -0.93 -16.16 9.84
N THR A 28 -1.11 -16.49 11.11
CA THR A 28 -2.36 -16.29 11.88
C THR A 28 -2.57 -14.84 12.38
N CYS A 29 -1.61 -13.93 12.17
CA CYS A 29 -1.69 -12.55 12.70
C CYS A 29 -2.49 -11.56 11.80
N LEU A 30 -2.80 -11.95 10.56
CA LEU A 30 -3.50 -11.12 9.57
C LEU A 30 -4.98 -10.81 9.94
N PRO A 31 -5.78 -11.77 10.43
CA PRO A 31 -7.10 -11.49 10.99
C PRO A 31 -7.04 -10.52 12.17
N THR A 32 -5.98 -10.58 12.98
CA THR A 32 -5.78 -9.74 14.18
C THR A 32 -5.65 -8.27 13.84
N LEU A 33 -5.04 -7.86 12.74
CA LEU A 33 -4.97 -6.44 12.37
C LEU A 33 -6.32 -5.88 11.91
N THR A 34 -7.12 -6.68 11.20
CA THR A 34 -8.49 -6.32 10.83
C THR A 34 -9.38 -6.26 12.07
N ASP A 35 -9.18 -7.18 13.00
CA ASP A 35 -9.94 -7.26 14.25
C ASP A 35 -9.52 -6.19 15.26
N ILE A 36 -8.23 -5.84 15.32
CA ILE A 36 -7.69 -4.67 16.03
C ILE A 36 -8.29 -3.41 15.44
N ARG A 37 -8.29 -3.25 14.11
CA ARG A 37 -8.90 -2.07 13.47
C ARG A 37 -10.39 -2.00 13.82
N ARG A 38 -11.11 -3.12 13.80
CA ARG A 38 -12.53 -3.21 14.19
C ARG A 38 -12.78 -2.96 15.70
N LYS A 39 -11.89 -3.42 16.59
CA LYS A 39 -12.04 -3.31 18.06
C LYS A 39 -11.54 -1.98 18.62
N VAL A 40 -10.50 -1.42 18.02
CA VAL A 40 -9.89 -0.14 18.40
C VAL A 40 -10.66 1.04 17.82
N TRP A 41 -11.30 0.88 16.66
CA TRP A 41 -12.05 1.99 16.03
C TRP A 41 -13.16 2.59 16.91
N PRO A 42 -14.00 1.80 17.60
CA PRO A 42 -14.96 2.36 18.55
C PRO A 42 -14.30 3.14 19.70
N GLN A 43 -13.11 2.74 20.14
CA GLN A 43 -12.36 3.44 21.18
C GLN A 43 -11.78 4.75 20.66
N VAL A 44 -11.30 4.77 19.41
CA VAL A 44 -10.86 5.99 18.72
C VAL A 44 -12.03 6.97 18.53
N GLN A 45 -13.21 6.49 18.11
CA GLN A 45 -14.42 7.30 18.00
C GLN A 45 -14.78 7.94 19.35
N ALA A 46 -14.73 7.15 20.43
CA ALA A 46 -15.00 7.64 21.79
C ALA A 46 -13.98 8.68 22.27
N LEU A 47 -12.69 8.50 21.96
CA LEU A 47 -11.62 9.41 22.39
C LEU A 47 -11.51 10.70 21.56
N THR A 48 -11.97 10.67 20.31
CA THR A 48 -11.85 11.80 19.37
C THR A 48 -13.18 12.52 19.10
N ALA A 49 -14.29 12.02 19.67
CA ALA A 49 -15.66 12.44 19.36
C ALA A 49 -16.01 12.37 17.85
N TRP A 50 -15.30 11.53 17.11
CA TRP A 50 -15.51 11.37 15.67
C TRP A 50 -16.61 10.34 15.39
N THR A 51 -17.64 10.75 14.65
CA THR A 51 -18.86 9.96 14.39
C THR A 51 -18.91 9.30 13.01
N GLY A 52 -17.80 9.31 12.26
CA GLY A 52 -17.75 8.66 10.94
C GLY A 52 -17.77 7.15 11.06
N ASP A 53 -18.57 6.47 10.22
CA ASP A 53 -18.54 5.01 10.08
C ASP A 53 -17.12 4.53 9.75
N ALA A 54 -16.78 3.31 10.19
CA ALA A 54 -15.62 2.61 9.65
C ALA A 54 -15.85 2.45 8.15
N VAL A 55 -15.26 3.32 7.34
CA VAL A 55 -15.42 3.25 5.90
C VAL A 55 -14.83 1.91 5.46
N LEU A 56 -15.70 0.93 5.20
CA LEU A 56 -15.30 -0.31 4.57
C LEU A 56 -14.54 0.07 3.30
N PRO A 57 -13.39 -0.55 3.01
CA PRO A 57 -12.56 -0.16 1.89
C PRO A 57 -13.43 -0.16 0.63
N GLY A 58 -13.71 1.04 0.10
CA GLY A 58 -14.41 1.19 -1.16
C GLY A 58 -13.59 0.50 -2.23
N GLY A 59 -14.27 -0.03 -3.25
CA GLY A 59 -13.66 -0.73 -4.38
C GLY A 59 -12.48 0.08 -4.91
N PHE A 60 -11.28 -0.42 -4.65
CA PHE A 60 -10.05 0.24 -5.04
C PHE A 60 -9.52 -0.45 -6.28
N ASP A 61 -9.30 0.35 -7.31
CA ASP A 61 -8.70 -0.11 -8.54
C ASP A 61 -7.22 0.28 -8.53
N SER A 62 -6.37 -0.57 -7.96
CA SER A 62 -4.93 -0.45 -8.25
C SER A 62 -4.72 -0.94 -9.67
N GLU A 63 -3.97 -0.16 -10.45
CA GLU A 63 -3.44 -0.63 -11.73
C GLU A 63 -2.60 -1.89 -11.49
N GLN A 64 -2.97 -2.98 -12.15
CA GLN A 64 -2.27 -4.25 -12.15
C GLN A 64 -1.62 -4.49 -13.51
N VAL A 65 -0.64 -5.37 -13.57
CA VAL A 65 0.03 -5.70 -14.84
C VAL A 65 0.08 -7.19 -15.07
N ILE A 66 -0.07 -7.55 -16.33
CA ILE A 66 0.03 -8.92 -16.85
C ILE A 66 1.10 -8.88 -17.93
N GLY A 67 2.18 -9.62 -17.72
CA GLY A 67 3.23 -9.84 -18.72
C GLY A 67 3.22 -11.30 -19.16
N GLU A 68 3.18 -11.56 -20.45
CA GLU A 68 3.27 -12.90 -21.01
C GLU A 68 4.60 -13.03 -21.75
N SER A 69 5.41 -14.01 -21.39
CA SER A 69 6.68 -14.29 -22.06
C SER A 69 6.62 -15.67 -22.72
N VAL A 70 7.06 -15.74 -23.97
CA VAL A 70 7.05 -16.93 -24.83
C VAL A 70 8.14 -17.94 -24.41
N CYS A 71 9.11 -17.53 -23.59
CA CYS A 71 10.24 -18.36 -23.16
C CYS A 71 9.85 -19.64 -22.39
N SER A 72 8.59 -19.80 -21.95
CA SER A 72 8.13 -21.05 -21.32
C SER A 72 6.67 -21.39 -21.65
N SER A 73 6.44 -22.04 -22.80
CA SER A 73 5.21 -22.81 -23.07
C SER A 73 3.86 -22.05 -22.93
N GLY A 74 3.81 -20.74 -23.16
CA GLY A 74 2.58 -19.95 -22.99
C GLY A 74 2.18 -19.73 -21.52
N THR A 75 3.16 -19.47 -20.65
CA THR A 75 2.91 -19.11 -19.25
C THR A 75 2.71 -17.60 -19.11
N SER A 76 1.61 -17.18 -18.49
CA SER A 76 1.32 -15.77 -18.19
C SER A 76 1.81 -15.41 -16.78
N MET A 77 2.54 -14.31 -16.66
CA MET A 77 2.94 -13.73 -15.38
C MET A 77 1.98 -12.60 -14.98
N PHE A 78 1.42 -12.72 -13.78
CA PHE A 78 0.45 -11.79 -13.21
C PHE A 78 1.10 -11.05 -12.05
N TYR A 79 1.42 -9.78 -12.26
CA TYR A 79 1.98 -8.91 -11.23
C TYR A 79 0.88 -8.11 -10.54
N ARG A 80 0.73 -8.31 -9.22
CA ARG A 80 -0.13 -7.43 -8.42
C ARG A 80 0.67 -6.24 -7.89
N HIS A 81 0.26 -5.04 -8.23
CA HIS A 81 0.94 -3.82 -7.83
C HIS A 81 0.59 -3.42 -6.39
N VAL A 82 1.59 -3.48 -5.51
CA VAL A 82 1.55 -2.82 -4.20
C VAL A 82 2.15 -1.42 -4.37
N TRP A 83 1.34 -0.40 -4.09
CA TRP A 83 1.79 0.97 -4.29
C TRP A 83 3.01 1.29 -3.42
N LYS A 84 3.93 2.05 -4.01
CA LYS A 84 5.21 2.46 -3.42
C LYS A 84 6.19 1.31 -3.13
N ALA A 85 6.00 0.15 -3.78
CA ALA A 85 6.91 -0.99 -3.75
C ALA A 85 7.59 -1.24 -5.11
N GLY A 86 7.97 -0.17 -5.84
CA GLY A 86 8.73 -0.28 -7.08
C GLY A 86 7.94 -0.75 -8.31
N GLY A 87 6.60 -0.67 -8.27
CA GLY A 87 5.75 -1.22 -9.33
C GLY A 87 6.01 -0.65 -10.74
N HIS A 88 6.28 0.65 -10.87
CA HIS A 88 6.53 1.26 -12.19
C HIS A 88 7.78 0.69 -12.88
N SER A 89 8.87 0.49 -12.13
CA SER A 89 10.08 -0.14 -12.68
C SER A 89 9.81 -1.58 -13.10
N LEU A 90 8.99 -2.31 -12.35
CA LEU A 90 8.56 -3.65 -12.74
C LEU A 90 7.67 -3.64 -13.99
N PHE A 91 6.81 -2.64 -14.14
CA PHE A 91 6.00 -2.48 -15.34
C PHE A 91 6.89 -2.33 -16.58
N GLU A 92 7.87 -1.43 -16.53
CA GLU A 92 8.83 -1.19 -17.61
C GLU A 92 9.64 -2.45 -17.94
N LYS A 93 10.14 -3.15 -16.92
CA LYS A 93 10.92 -4.38 -17.13
C LYS A 93 10.07 -5.51 -17.69
N LEU A 94 8.86 -5.72 -17.17
CA LEU A 94 7.93 -6.70 -17.72
C LEU A 94 7.59 -6.38 -19.17
N GLN A 95 7.30 -5.12 -19.48
CA GLN A 95 7.04 -4.68 -20.85
C GLN A 95 8.23 -4.96 -21.78
N ALA A 96 9.46 -4.77 -21.31
CA ALA A 96 10.66 -5.01 -22.10
C ALA A 96 10.95 -6.51 -22.37
N ILE A 97 10.56 -7.42 -21.47
CA ILE A 97 10.88 -8.85 -21.58
C ILE A 97 9.69 -9.73 -22.00
N SER A 98 8.49 -9.17 -22.07
CA SER A 98 7.26 -9.89 -22.43
C SER A 98 6.97 -9.70 -23.91
N ASP A 99 6.59 -10.77 -24.59
CA ASP A 99 6.10 -10.71 -25.97
C ASP A 99 4.70 -10.08 -26.04
N HIS A 100 3.94 -10.20 -24.95
CA HIS A 100 2.65 -9.55 -24.79
C HIS A 100 2.51 -8.93 -23.40
N TYR A 101 2.23 -7.63 -23.36
CA TYR A 101 2.14 -6.85 -22.12
C TYR A 101 0.78 -6.16 -22.03
N GLU A 102 0.13 -6.27 -20.88
CA GLU A 102 -1.12 -5.62 -20.59
C GLU A 102 -1.12 -4.98 -19.19
N GLN A 103 -1.36 -3.67 -19.13
CA GLN A 103 -1.74 -2.99 -17.89
C GLN A 103 -3.27 -2.93 -17.80
N LYS A 104 -3.82 -3.33 -16.66
CA LYS A 104 -5.28 -3.50 -16.46
C LYS A 104 -5.70 -2.95 -15.10
N SER A 105 -6.97 -2.56 -15.00
CA SER A 105 -7.66 -2.46 -13.71
C SER A 105 -7.64 -3.81 -12.99
N TYR A 106 -7.73 -3.80 -11.66
CA TYR A 106 -7.86 -5.00 -10.82
C TYR A 106 -9.03 -5.88 -11.25
N LEU A 107 -10.19 -5.30 -11.61
CA LEU A 107 -11.34 -6.08 -12.07
C LEU A 107 -11.05 -6.81 -13.39
N SER A 108 -10.44 -6.12 -14.36
CA SER A 108 -10.04 -6.71 -15.63
C SER A 108 -8.93 -7.74 -15.47
N PHE A 109 -7.97 -7.46 -14.58
CA PHE A 109 -6.91 -8.38 -14.18
C PHE A 109 -7.48 -9.68 -13.61
N CYS A 110 -8.43 -9.57 -12.68
CA CYS A 110 -9.11 -10.71 -12.07
C CYS A 110 -9.88 -11.55 -13.06
N ARG A 111 -10.62 -10.93 -13.99
CA ARG A 111 -11.30 -11.65 -15.07
C ARG A 111 -10.31 -12.49 -15.87
N LYS A 112 -9.21 -11.88 -16.34
CA LYS A 112 -8.18 -12.60 -17.10
C LYS A 112 -7.52 -13.72 -16.27
N PHE A 113 -7.19 -13.44 -15.01
CA PHE A 113 -6.58 -14.42 -14.11
C PHE A 113 -7.41 -15.70 -13.95
N VAL A 114 -8.74 -15.60 -13.87
CA VAL A 114 -9.64 -16.76 -13.69
C VAL A 114 -9.66 -17.65 -14.94
N TYR A 115 -9.55 -17.07 -16.14
CA TYR A 115 -9.59 -17.84 -17.40
C TYR A 115 -8.27 -18.51 -17.78
N VAL A 116 -7.13 -18.07 -17.23
CA VAL A 116 -5.85 -18.74 -17.49
C VAL A 116 -5.72 -19.99 -16.61
N PRO A 117 -5.41 -21.17 -17.19
CA PRO A 117 -5.19 -22.40 -16.43
C PRO A 117 -4.11 -22.23 -15.37
N THR A 118 -4.29 -22.84 -14.18
CA THR A 118 -3.32 -22.72 -13.07
C THR A 118 -1.92 -23.18 -13.44
N SER A 119 -1.78 -24.19 -14.30
CA SER A 119 -0.48 -24.67 -14.81
C SER A 119 0.21 -23.71 -15.78
N LYS A 120 -0.50 -22.67 -16.24
CA LYS A 120 -0.05 -21.68 -17.23
C LYS A 120 -0.03 -20.26 -16.67
N LYS A 121 -0.15 -20.09 -15.34
CA LYS A 121 -0.02 -18.78 -14.72
C LYS A 121 0.95 -18.79 -13.56
N LYS A 122 1.64 -17.66 -13.40
CA LYS A 122 2.48 -17.35 -12.25
C LYS A 122 2.12 -16.00 -11.70
N THR A 123 1.83 -15.92 -10.42
CA THR A 123 1.46 -14.67 -9.75
C THR A 123 2.56 -14.23 -8.82
N PHE A 124 2.84 -12.94 -8.83
CA PHE A 124 3.81 -12.39 -7.91
C PHE A 124 3.51 -10.95 -7.56
N THR A 125 4.15 -10.49 -6.49
CA THR A 125 4.13 -9.08 -6.10
C THR A 125 5.46 -8.70 -5.47
N PHE A 126 5.64 -7.42 -5.20
CA PHE A 126 6.75 -6.89 -4.44
C PHE A 126 6.21 -6.05 -3.29
N VAL A 127 6.83 -6.21 -2.12
CA VAL A 127 6.55 -5.41 -0.93
C VAL A 127 7.76 -4.55 -0.58
N ARG A 128 7.55 -3.57 0.29
CA ARG A 128 8.63 -2.70 0.78
C ARG A 128 8.52 -2.57 2.29
N GLN A 129 9.65 -2.31 2.95
CA GLN A 129 9.67 -2.03 4.39
C GLN A 129 8.61 -0.95 4.73
N PRO A 130 7.74 -1.18 5.75
CA PRO A 130 6.54 -0.36 5.95
C PRO A 130 6.78 1.13 6.11
N ILE A 131 7.78 1.53 6.90
CA ILE A 131 8.12 2.93 7.16
C ILE A 131 8.66 3.59 5.89
N SER A 132 9.54 2.91 5.16
CA SER A 132 10.10 3.39 3.89
C SER A 132 9.01 3.58 2.83
N ARG A 133 8.05 2.65 2.79
CA ARG A 133 6.87 2.75 1.93
C ARG A 133 6.01 3.97 2.30
N PHE A 134 5.75 4.17 3.60
CA PHE A 134 4.99 5.30 4.11
C PHE A 134 5.67 6.64 3.80
N ILE A 135 6.98 6.76 4.02
CA ILE A 135 7.76 7.97 3.69
C ILE A 135 7.68 8.25 2.18
N SER A 136 7.79 7.21 1.35
CA SER A 136 7.68 7.36 -0.10
C SER A 136 6.27 7.80 -0.54
N ALA A 137 5.23 7.31 0.13
CA ALA A 137 3.85 7.76 -0.08
C ALA A 137 3.66 9.23 0.34
N TYR A 138 4.18 9.61 1.51
CA TYR A 138 4.18 10.99 2.00
C TYR A 138 4.82 11.94 0.98
N ALA A 139 6.03 11.63 0.50
CA ALA A 139 6.74 12.48 -0.46
C ALA A 139 5.95 12.68 -1.76
N GLU A 140 5.29 11.62 -2.26
CA GLU A 140 4.46 11.71 -3.46
C GLU A 140 3.20 12.53 -3.23
N ILE A 141 2.46 12.27 -2.15
CA ILE A 141 1.23 12.99 -1.84
C ILE A 141 1.53 14.47 -1.57
N GLU A 142 2.62 14.77 -0.88
CA GLU A 142 3.08 16.15 -0.65
C GLU A 142 3.34 16.88 -1.97
N LYS A 143 3.98 16.21 -2.94
CA LYS A 143 4.15 16.75 -4.29
C LYS A 143 2.79 17.02 -4.96
N ARG A 144 1.84 16.07 -4.91
CA ARG A 144 0.50 16.23 -5.51
C ARG A 144 -0.29 17.37 -4.85
N VAL A 145 -0.20 17.51 -3.53
CA VAL A 145 -0.76 18.64 -2.77
C VAL A 145 -0.23 19.98 -3.30
N ARG A 146 1.10 20.11 -3.47
CA ARG A 146 1.71 21.34 -4.01
C ARG A 146 1.31 21.62 -5.46
N LEU A 147 1.07 20.58 -6.25
CA LEU A 147 0.55 20.70 -7.62
C LEU A 147 -0.96 21.01 -7.67
N GLY A 148 -1.63 21.16 -6.53
CA GLY A 148 -3.04 21.55 -6.49
C GLY A 148 -4.01 20.45 -6.91
N HIS A 149 -3.60 19.19 -6.80
CA HIS A 149 -4.47 18.03 -7.06
C HIS A 149 -5.76 18.10 -6.22
N HIS A 150 -6.90 18.11 -6.89
CA HIS A 150 -8.21 18.35 -6.29
C HIS A 150 -8.58 17.36 -5.16
N GLU A 151 -8.14 16.11 -5.28
CA GLU A 151 -8.36 15.05 -4.30
C GLU A 151 -7.71 15.35 -2.94
N TYR A 152 -6.72 16.24 -2.89
CA TYR A 152 -6.03 16.65 -1.66
C TYR A 152 -6.37 18.07 -1.19
N LYS A 153 -7.47 18.67 -1.65
CA LYS A 153 -7.84 20.05 -1.27
C LYS A 153 -7.95 20.24 0.25
N VAL A 154 -8.57 19.30 0.96
CA VAL A 154 -8.71 19.34 2.43
C VAL A 154 -7.36 19.19 3.12
N LEU A 155 -6.53 18.24 2.67
CA LEU A 155 -5.18 18.05 3.18
C LEU A 155 -4.34 19.32 2.95
N ASN A 156 -4.44 19.95 1.77
CA ASN A 156 -3.72 21.17 1.46
C ASN A 156 -4.05 22.32 2.43
N GLN A 157 -5.33 22.49 2.79
CA GLN A 157 -5.76 23.49 3.77
C GLN A 157 -5.16 23.25 5.16
N SER A 158 -5.07 22.00 5.59
CA SER A 158 -4.43 21.63 6.86
C SER A 158 -2.92 21.87 6.82
N LEU A 159 -2.27 21.51 5.70
CA LEU A 159 -0.82 21.65 5.56
C LEU A 159 -0.36 23.09 5.30
N SER A 160 -1.22 24.01 4.81
CA SER A 160 -0.81 25.38 4.42
C SER A 160 -0.29 26.21 5.59
N ALA A 161 -0.60 25.84 6.84
CA ALA A 161 -0.06 26.49 8.04
C ALA A 161 1.41 26.13 8.32
N TYR A 162 1.97 25.15 7.61
CA TYR A 162 3.30 24.61 7.88
C TYR A 162 4.21 24.68 6.64
N PRO A 163 5.44 25.23 6.76
CA PRO A 163 6.38 25.32 5.64
C PRO A 163 6.69 23.94 5.02
N ALA A 164 6.87 23.90 3.69
CA ALA A 164 7.30 22.69 2.99
C ALA A 164 8.64 22.18 3.55
N GLY A 165 8.74 20.86 3.73
CA GLY A 165 9.94 20.23 4.32
C GLY A 165 10.08 20.39 5.84
N SER A 166 9.20 21.14 6.52
CA SER A 166 9.26 21.27 7.98
C SER A 166 8.77 20.02 8.71
N SER A 167 9.31 19.77 9.91
CA SER A 167 8.84 18.73 10.82
C SER A 167 7.37 18.93 11.23
N GLY A 168 6.93 20.18 11.39
CA GLY A 168 5.53 20.51 11.67
C GLY A 168 4.56 20.06 10.58
N ARG A 169 4.95 20.23 9.30
CA ARG A 169 4.16 19.77 8.14
C ARG A 169 4.05 18.25 8.08
N ALA A 170 5.16 17.55 8.34
CA ALA A 170 5.17 16.09 8.41
C ALA A 170 4.30 15.56 9.56
N ALA A 171 4.39 16.20 10.73
CA ALA A 171 3.54 15.88 11.88
C ALA A 171 2.06 16.09 11.57
N GLU A 172 1.71 17.20 10.90
CA GLU A 172 0.34 17.48 10.52
C GLU A 172 -0.19 16.48 9.48
N PHE A 173 0.61 16.13 8.46
CA PHE A 173 0.26 15.06 7.52
C PHE A 173 -0.04 13.76 8.26
N PHE A 174 0.81 13.38 9.23
CA PHE A 174 0.62 12.18 10.01
C PHE A 174 -0.65 12.24 10.87
N ARG A 175 -0.97 13.39 11.47
CA ARG A 175 -2.24 13.58 12.20
C ARG A 175 -3.45 13.41 11.29
N GLN A 176 -3.40 14.00 10.10
CA GLN A 176 -4.47 13.79 9.13
C GLN A 176 -4.55 12.30 8.74
N TYR A 177 -3.44 11.63 8.43
CA TYR A 177 -3.44 10.18 8.16
C TYR A 177 -4.09 9.35 9.28
N LEU A 178 -3.81 9.66 10.54
CA LEU A 178 -4.47 8.97 11.67
C LEU A 178 -5.96 9.30 11.76
N LYS A 179 -6.36 10.52 11.38
CA LYS A 179 -7.74 10.98 11.44
C LYS A 179 -8.62 10.24 10.44
N ASP A 180 -8.17 10.06 9.20
CA ASP A 180 -9.07 9.55 8.16
C ASP A 180 -8.40 8.57 7.15
N GLY A 181 -7.07 8.38 7.21
CA GLY A 181 -6.32 7.42 6.38
C GLY A 181 -5.76 7.81 4.99
N ILE A 182 -5.94 8.97 4.36
CA ILE A 182 -6.79 10.11 4.71
C ILE A 182 -8.21 9.94 4.19
N ARG A 183 -8.50 9.52 2.97
CA ARG A 183 -9.83 8.90 2.71
C ARG A 183 -9.69 7.83 1.66
N GLN A 184 -8.87 6.84 1.99
CA GLN A 184 -8.64 5.61 1.21
C GLN A 184 -7.64 5.69 0.04
N ASP A 185 -6.70 6.64 0.08
CA ASP A 185 -5.60 6.70 -0.89
C ASP A 185 -4.77 5.40 -0.84
N GLY A 186 -4.66 4.71 -2.00
CA GLY A 186 -3.91 3.46 -2.13
C GLY A 186 -2.44 3.56 -1.71
N HIS A 187 -1.85 4.76 -1.70
CA HIS A 187 -0.43 4.96 -1.38
C HIS A 187 -0.19 4.74 0.12
N LEU A 188 -1.21 5.03 0.95
CA LEU A 188 -1.15 4.95 2.41
C LEU A 188 -1.85 3.71 2.99
N ARG A 189 -2.60 2.95 2.17
CA ARG A 189 -3.24 1.70 2.61
C ARG A 189 -2.22 0.72 3.17
N SER A 190 -2.61 -0.16 4.09
CA SER A 190 -1.70 -1.23 4.53
C SER A 190 -1.35 -2.11 3.34
N GLN A 191 -0.09 -2.54 3.22
CA GLN A 191 0.30 -3.48 2.16
C GLN A 191 -0.55 -4.75 2.22
N MET A 192 -1.02 -5.13 3.41
CA MET A 192 -1.80 -6.34 3.62
C MET A 192 -3.19 -6.28 3.00
N GLU A 193 -3.75 -5.07 2.81
CA GLU A 193 -5.00 -4.88 2.07
C GLU A 193 -4.84 -5.27 0.59
N PHE A 194 -3.63 -5.25 0.05
CA PHE A 194 -3.33 -5.75 -1.29
C PHE A 194 -3.17 -7.27 -1.32
N PHE A 195 -3.37 -8.00 -0.23
CA PHE A 195 -3.38 -9.48 -0.24
C PHE A 195 -4.80 -10.02 -0.03
N THR A 196 -5.71 -9.17 0.45
CA THR A 196 -7.10 -9.58 0.64
C THR A 196 -7.81 -9.76 -0.70
N PRO A 197 -8.71 -10.76 -0.80
CA PRO A 197 -9.61 -10.89 -1.94
C PRO A 197 -10.49 -9.65 -2.09
N VAL A 198 -10.66 -9.17 -3.32
CA VAL A 198 -11.54 -8.03 -3.64
C VAL A 198 -12.54 -8.48 -4.70
N GLY A 199 -13.83 -8.22 -4.47
CA GLY A 199 -14.90 -8.60 -5.41
C GLY A 199 -14.98 -10.12 -5.68
N GLY A 200 -14.68 -10.96 -4.67
CA GLY A 200 -14.67 -12.42 -4.82
C GLY A 200 -13.47 -12.98 -5.58
N CYS A 201 -12.57 -12.13 -6.08
CA CYS A 201 -11.34 -12.54 -6.73
C CYS A 201 -10.21 -12.68 -5.70
N ALA A 202 -9.84 -13.93 -5.41
CA ALA A 202 -8.66 -14.28 -4.62
C ALA A 202 -7.53 -14.68 -5.56
N VAL A 203 -6.46 -13.88 -5.58
CA VAL A 203 -5.29 -14.14 -6.40
C VAL A 203 -4.20 -14.67 -5.47
N PRO A 204 -3.92 -15.99 -5.47
CA PRO A 204 -2.79 -16.52 -4.72
C PRO A 204 -1.48 -15.93 -5.26
N TYR A 205 -0.41 -15.97 -4.48
CA TYR A 205 0.93 -15.55 -4.94
C TYR A 205 1.85 -16.76 -4.97
N ASP A 206 2.45 -17.03 -6.12
CA ASP A 206 3.57 -17.97 -6.21
C ASP A 206 4.84 -17.38 -5.57
N PHE A 207 5.02 -16.06 -5.63
CA PHE A 207 6.18 -15.37 -5.09
C PHE A 207 5.87 -13.96 -4.55
N VAL A 208 6.55 -13.58 -3.47
CA VAL A 208 6.53 -12.22 -2.92
C VAL A 208 7.97 -11.72 -2.78
N GLY A 209 8.35 -10.79 -3.65
CA GLY A 209 9.64 -10.11 -3.56
C GLY A 209 9.63 -8.99 -2.52
N LYS A 210 10.81 -8.61 -2.04
CA LYS A 210 10.99 -7.48 -1.13
C LYS A 210 11.95 -6.47 -1.77
N VAL A 211 11.55 -5.21 -1.76
CA VAL A 211 12.40 -4.06 -2.09
C VAL A 211 13.08 -3.64 -0.77
N GLU A 212 14.35 -3.99 -0.61
CA GLU A 212 15.13 -3.85 0.61
C GLU A 212 15.63 -2.41 0.79
N SER A 213 16.14 -1.79 -0.27
CA SER A 213 16.48 -0.37 -0.30
C SER A 213 16.38 0.18 -1.73
N MET A 214 15.87 1.40 -1.86
CA MET A 214 15.62 1.97 -3.20
C MET A 214 16.93 2.10 -3.98
N GLU A 215 18.01 2.47 -3.30
CA GLU A 215 19.34 2.61 -3.87
C GLU A 215 19.97 1.26 -4.27
N GLU A 216 19.92 0.23 -3.41
CA GLU A 216 20.51 -1.08 -3.75
C GLU A 216 19.68 -1.84 -4.78
N ASP A 217 18.34 -1.77 -4.71
CA ASP A 217 17.48 -2.44 -5.67
C ASP A 217 17.51 -1.76 -7.03
N TRP A 218 17.61 -0.42 -7.07
CA TRP A 218 17.84 0.30 -8.32
C TRP A 218 19.19 -0.08 -8.94
N ALA A 219 20.25 -0.14 -8.14
CA ALA A 219 21.57 -0.58 -8.63
C ALA A 219 21.53 -2.00 -9.19
N ARG A 220 20.82 -2.94 -8.54
CA ARG A 220 20.68 -4.33 -8.99
C ARG A 220 19.82 -4.48 -10.25
N LEU A 221 18.79 -3.64 -10.43
CA LEU A 221 17.91 -3.63 -11.61
C LEU A 221 18.52 -2.95 -12.85
N MET A 222 19.60 -2.19 -12.66
CA MET A 222 20.35 -1.48 -13.70
C MET A 222 21.58 -2.25 -14.18
N LEU A 223 21.91 -3.39 -13.58
CA LEU A 223 22.96 -4.26 -14.10
C LEU A 223 22.51 -4.86 -15.45
N PRO A 224 23.35 -4.80 -16.50
CA PRO A 224 23.08 -5.51 -17.74
C PRO A 224 23.03 -7.02 -17.44
N ILE A 225 22.01 -7.68 -17.98
CA ILE A 225 21.88 -9.14 -18.00
C ILE A 225 22.88 -9.70 -19.01
#